data_AF-A0AAV5XX23-F1
#
_entry.id   AF-A0AAV5XX23-F1
#
_cell.length_a   1.000
_cell.length_b   1.000
_cell.length_c   1.000
_cell.angle_alpha   90.00
_cell.angle_beta   90.00
_cell.angle_gamma   90.00
#
_symmetry.space_group_name_H-M   'P 1'
#
loop_
_entity.id
_entity.type
_entity.pdbx_description
1 polymer ?
#
loop_
_entity_poly.entity_id
_entity_poly.type
_entity_poly.pdbx_seq_one_letter_code
_entity_poly.pdbx_strand_id
1 'polypeptide(L)' 'MKFGVQLPHFGPLASGEGTLALARRAEALGYDSVWVGDHIVYPPPLAERFGGEFYEAVTTLSFVAA' A
#
# COMPACT_ATOMS: atom_id res chain seq x y z
N MET A 1 19.37 -11.66 6.10
CA MET A 1 17.97 -11.88 5.65
C MET A 1 17.39 -10.53 5.30
N LYS A 2 16.51 -10.44 4.29
CA LYS A 2 15.86 -9.19 3.89
C LYS A 2 14.38 -9.22 4.21
N PHE A 3 13.82 -8.11 4.69
CA PHE A 3 12.42 -7.99 5.08
C PHE A 3 11.76 -6.81 4.37
N GLY A 4 10.49 -6.96 3.99
CA GLY A 4 9.69 -5.88 3.44
C GLY A 4 8.29 -5.81 4.05
N VAL A 5 7.52 -4.80 3.65
CA VAL A 5 6.19 -4.53 4.18
C VAL A 5 5.20 -4.13 3.09
N GLN A 6 3.95 -4.58 3.22
CA GLN A 6 2.86 -4.14 2.36
C GLN A 6 2.36 -2.76 2.77
N LEU A 7 2.25 -1.84 1.83
CA LEU A 7 1.66 -0.53 2.09
C LEU A 7 0.12 -0.62 2.11
N PRO A 8 -0.55 0.16 2.98
CA PRO A 8 -2.01 0.23 3.03
C PRO A 8 -2.52 1.06 1.86
N HIS A 9 -2.59 0.43 0.69
CA HIS A 9 -3.15 1.01 -0.55
C HIS A 9 -4.56 0.50 -0.84
N PHE A 10 -5.07 -0.43 -0.01
CA PHE A 10 -6.46 -0.87 -0.04
C PHE A 10 -7.02 -1.02 1.37
N GLY A 11 -8.34 -0.97 1.46
CA GLY A 11 -9.09 -1.20 2.68
C GLY A 11 -9.18 -0.02 3.64
N PRO A 12 -9.69 -0.24 4.87
CA PRO A 12 -10.02 0.83 5.81
C PRO A 12 -8.86 1.75 6.22
N LEU A 13 -7.62 1.30 5.99
CA LEU A 13 -6.41 2.06 6.31
C LEU A 13 -5.82 2.78 5.09
N ALA A 14 -6.42 2.62 3.91
CA ALA A 14 -5.95 3.25 2.69
C ALA A 14 -6.13 4.76 2.76
N SER A 15 -5.01 5.48 2.75
CA SER A 15 -4.96 6.92 2.60
C SER A 15 -3.59 7.32 2.08
N GLY A 16 -3.50 8.32 1.19
CA GLY A 16 -2.20 8.77 0.67
C GLY A 16 -1.22 9.13 1.80
N GLU A 17 -1.68 9.91 2.79
CA GLU A 17 -0.85 10.30 3.94
C GLU A 17 -0.40 9.09 4.77
N GLY A 18 -1.29 8.17 5.09
CA GLY A 18 -0.97 6.97 5.86
C GLY A 18 -0.02 6.02 5.11
N THR A 19 -0.21 5.85 3.80
CA THR A 19 0.68 5.06 2.95
C THR A 19 2.09 5.65 2.93
N LEU A 20 2.24 6.97 2.75
CA LEU A 20 3.53 7.66 2.76
C LEU A 20 4.20 7.60 4.13
N ALA A 21 3.43 7.80 5.20
CA ALA A 21 3.93 7.71 6.58
C ALA A 21 4.49 6.31 6.88
N LEU A 22 3.79 5.25 6.47
CA LEU A 22 4.27 3.88 6.66
C LEU A 22 5.52 3.60 5.82
N ALA A 23 5.56 4.03 4.56
CA ALA A 23 6.74 3.84 3.71
C ALA A 23 8.00 4.47 4.33
N ARG A 24 7.91 5.73 4.77
CA ARG A 24 8.99 6.43 5.48
C ARG A 24 9.37 5.75 6.79
N ARG A 25 8.38 5.24 7.53
CA ARG A 25 8.65 4.53 8.78
C ARG A 25 9.34 3.20 8.56
N ALA A 26 8.97 2.47 7.50
CA ALA A 26 9.60 1.21 7.11
C ALA A 26 11.08 1.43 6.76
N GLU A 27 11.37 2.46 5.97
CA GLU A 27 12.75 2.87 5.65
C GLU A 27 13.54 3.21 6.92
N ALA A 28 12.98 4.04 7.81
CA ALA A 28 13.63 4.41 9.08
C ALA A 28 13.85 3.23 10.05
N LEU A 29 13.09 2.13 9.88
CA LEU A 29 13.25 0.89 10.66
C LEU A 29 14.20 -0.12 10.00
N GLY A 30 14.73 0.18 8.81
CA GLY A 30 15.65 -0.67 8.09
C GLY A 30 15.01 -1.82 7.31
N TYR A 31 13.72 -1.70 6.93
CA TYR A 31 13.13 -2.62 5.96
C TYR A 31 13.77 -2.42 4.59
N ASP A 32 14.02 -3.53 3.89
CA ASP A 32 14.69 -3.54 2.59
C ASP A 32 13.76 -3.15 1.43
N SER A 33 12.44 -3.32 1.60
CA SER A 33 11.46 -3.05 0.55
C SER A 33 10.06 -2.73 1.06
N VAL A 34 9.30 -2.06 0.23
CA VAL A 34 7.84 -1.89 0.35
C VAL A 34 7.17 -2.48 -0.88
N TRP A 35 5.93 -2.97 -0.74
CA TRP A 35 5.17 -3.51 -1.86
C TRP A 35 3.68 -3.16 -1.78
N VAL A 36 3.03 -3.22 -2.94
CA VAL A 36 1.58 -3.11 -3.13
C VAL A 36 1.10 -4.30 -3.98
N GLY A 37 -0.20 -4.57 -3.95
CA GLY A 37 -0.81 -5.55 -4.84
C GLY A 37 -1.24 -4.85 -6.12
N ASP A 38 -1.19 -5.57 -7.25
CA ASP A 38 -1.65 -5.05 -8.53
C ASP A 38 -2.97 -5.72 -8.92
N HIS A 39 -4.03 -4.93 -8.93
CA HIS A 39 -5.38 -5.35 -9.32
C HIS A 39 -6.02 -4.31 -10.23
N ILE A 40 -6.25 -4.70 -11.48
CA ILE A 40 -7.02 -3.89 -12.44
C ILE A 40 -8.51 -3.88 -12.06
N VAL A 41 -9.00 -4.96 -11.45
CA VAL A 41 -10.40 -5.09 -11.01
C VAL A 41 -10.42 -5.40 -9.53
N TYR A 42 -11.15 -4.59 -8.77
CA TYR A 42 -11.39 -4.77 -7.34
C TYR A 42 -12.87 -5.15 -7.12
N PRO A 43 -13.22 -6.45 -7.16
CA PRO A 43 -14.61 -6.88 -7.25
C PRO A 43 -15.35 -6.74 -5.90
N PRO A 44 -16.70 -6.70 -5.90
CA PRO A 44 -17.49 -6.52 -4.68
C PRO A 44 -17.14 -7.48 -3.52
N PRO A 45 -16.91 -8.80 -3.73
CA PRO A 45 -16.53 -9.68 -2.63
C PRO A 45 -15.19 -9.31 -1.96
N LEU A 46 -14.28 -8.68 -2.71
CA LEU A 46 -13.01 -8.21 -2.18
C LEU A 46 -13.22 -6.93 -1.37
N ALA A 47 -14.04 -6.01 -1.89
CA ALA A 47 -14.41 -4.77 -1.19
C ALA A 47 -15.20 -5.01 0.10
N GLU A 48 -16.12 -5.98 0.10
CA GLU A 48 -16.86 -6.38 1.30
C GLU A 48 -15.94 -6.96 2.38
N ARG A 49 -14.91 -7.71 1.96
CA ARG A 49 -13.98 -8.37 2.88
C ARG A 49 -12.89 -7.43 3.40
N PHE A 50 -12.37 -6.57 2.54
CA PHE A 50 -11.15 -5.81 2.82
C PHE A 50 -11.35 -4.31 2.83
N GLY A 51 -12.56 -3.78 2.57
CA GLY A 51 -12.87 -2.34 2.45
C GLY A 51 -12.92 -1.87 1.00
N GLY A 52 -13.67 -0.80 0.72
CA GLY A 52 -13.95 -0.35 -0.66
C GLY A 52 -12.85 0.52 -1.26
N GLU A 53 -11.98 1.07 -0.43
CA GLU A 53 -10.89 1.95 -0.84
C GLU A 53 -9.77 1.13 -1.51
N PHE A 54 -9.31 1.58 -2.66
CA PHE A 54 -8.22 0.97 -3.41
C PHE A 54 -7.50 2.03 -4.23
N TYR A 55 -6.18 2.04 -4.19
CA TYR A 55 -5.32 2.89 -5.01
C TYR A 55 -4.51 2.03 -5.99
N GLU A 56 -4.40 2.50 -7.22
CA GLU A 56 -3.66 1.82 -8.29
C GLU A 56 -2.17 1.69 -7.94
N ALA A 57 -1.57 0.56 -8.31
CA ALA A 57 -0.26 0.14 -7.86
C ALA A 57 0.87 1.08 -8.30
N VAL A 58 0.95 1.42 -9.59
CA VAL A 58 2.01 2.28 -10.13
C VAL A 58 1.90 3.69 -9.58
N THR A 59 0.68 4.20 -9.44
CA THR A 59 0.41 5.52 -8.88
C THR A 59 0.81 5.58 -7.41
N THR A 60 0.47 4.55 -6.63
CA THR A 60 0.85 4.46 -5.21
C THR A 60 2.36 4.43 -5.03
N LEU A 61 3.06 3.58 -5.78
CA LEU A 61 4.52 3.48 -5.70
C LEU A 61 5.21 4.77 -6.17
N SER A 62 4.70 5.39 -7.23
CA SER A 62 5.20 6.68 -7.71
C SER A 62 5.02 7.79 -6.68
N PHE A 63 3.88 7.81 -5.99
CA PHE A 63 3.59 8.79 -4.94
C PHE A 63 4.51 8.66 -3.73
N VAL A 64 4.78 7.44 -3.26
CA VAL A 64 5.66 7.24 -2.08
C VAL A 64 7.14 7.35 -2.40
N ALA A 65 7.53 7.26 -3.66
CA ALA A 65 8.92 7.40 -4.12
C ALA A 65 9.33 8.84 -4.48
N ALA A 66 8.37 9.77 -4.54
CA ALA A 66 8.60 11.19 -4.84
C ALA A 66 9.19 11.97 -3.65
#